data_AF-A0A8J2KUB5-F1
#
_entry.id   AF-A0A8J2KUB5-F1
#
_cell.length_a   1.000
_cell.length_b   1.000
_cell.length_c   1.000
_cell.angle_alpha   90.00
_cell.angle_beta   90.00
_cell.angle_gamma   90.00
#
_symmetry.space_group_name_H-M   'P 1'
#
loop_
_entity.id
_entity.type
_entity.pdbx_description
1 polymer ?
#
loop_
_entity_poly.entity_id
_entity_poly.type
_entity_poly.pdbx_seq_one_letter_code
_entity_poly.pdbx_strand_id
1 'polypeptide(L)'
;MKSHMKLWVFAILASIVSQNFQSSTGLTIDKNGGYHVVLAIKNDEAKPTHVDTYINSIKQSFRTLSGKMWIATRESFYIAKLDIILPQSWEVEGNLTLVSYPTADIRVSSANKFPYVENNNLCDLPGDFIELPKNLFDNEDTGDLGDNWKVLLVPWARYRWGAYEEHGAPGDKQFPYFVRDVTAVDDEPKWVPNGCTNGDDKLVGAYKNLDGTPCDPTSTSDLDLTCRFYPDKSANVNVTSSLMHFHFMDSVYEFCNATTHKKNVPTKQNVYCDNKSVMETIESSPDFKAIENKNTYVPELQTEVSVSASKPPLYILLDNGLADNNGASVLNQVIPILGKFFNDIDTTGDHKELIVGVGEFPTEETKQYLKPLVPLGLLSQNKDAVVNAIGNRNAVNLSGADFGVALQQAAAIIKASSPVDGGNILFVKTSGAKNITDFSTEKKIELTLRRDNIKLFTLEIVDMAKTRQNLVKIATETQGDAIAYSRADRSKIPTEFREWLEKLLAEYSSPPTPKRVERIAYSDTEFNNTRYVYIGSLNTVGWDLKELCDVHSIHSRFDLFGHNNFPTLKHCDARPQGWGKPFSEH
;
A
#
# COMPACT_ATOMS: atom_id res chain seq x y z
N MET A 1 36.32 23.89 -12.13
CA MET A 1 36.35 22.58 -12.84
C MET A 1 36.01 21.34 -12.00
N LYS A 2 35.93 21.38 -10.65
CA LYS A 2 35.53 20.20 -9.84
C LYS A 2 34.03 20.11 -9.48
N SER A 3 33.21 21.09 -9.88
CA SER A 3 31.76 21.12 -9.59
C SER A 3 30.89 20.64 -10.77
N HIS A 4 31.36 20.77 -12.03
CA HIS A 4 30.60 20.32 -13.21
C HIS A 4 30.69 18.81 -13.48
N MET A 5 31.67 18.10 -12.89
CA MET A 5 31.83 16.66 -13.09
C MET A 5 30.89 15.81 -12.21
N LYS A 6 30.28 16.41 -11.18
CA LYS A 6 29.29 15.73 -10.32
C LYS A 6 27.88 15.69 -10.94
N LEU A 7 27.53 16.64 -11.80
CA LEU A 7 26.21 16.65 -12.47
C LEU A 7 26.08 15.58 -13.57
N TRP A 8 27.19 15.24 -14.24
CA TRP A 8 27.17 14.25 -15.33
C TRP A 8 27.10 12.80 -14.84
N VAL A 9 27.60 12.52 -13.63
CA VAL A 9 27.54 11.16 -13.03
C VAL A 9 26.13 10.83 -12.54
N PHE A 10 25.36 11.83 -12.09
CA PHE A 10 23.94 11.63 -11.72
C PHE A 10 23.04 11.38 -12.95
N ALA A 11 23.35 11.98 -14.10
CA ALA A 11 22.57 11.77 -15.32
C ALA A 11 22.76 10.37 -15.93
N ILE A 12 23.97 9.79 -15.84
CA ILE A 12 24.27 8.46 -16.39
C ILE A 12 23.76 7.33 -15.48
N LEU A 13 23.60 7.59 -14.17
CA LEU A 13 22.99 6.64 -13.22
C LEU A 13 21.47 6.51 -13.34
N ALA A 14 20.78 7.48 -13.95
CA ALA A 14 19.36 7.37 -14.28
C ALA A 14 19.11 6.62 -15.60
N SER A 15 20.09 6.55 -16.51
CA SER A 15 19.91 6.00 -17.86
C SER A 15 20.21 4.50 -17.98
N ILE A 16 20.79 3.86 -16.97
CA ILE A 16 21.11 2.41 -16.99
C ILE A 16 20.05 1.57 -16.24
N VAL A 17 19.04 2.21 -15.63
CA VAL A 17 17.82 1.54 -15.13
C VAL A 17 16.74 1.46 -16.22
N SER A 18 17.06 1.79 -17.47
CA SER A 18 16.15 1.63 -18.62
C SER A 18 16.40 0.31 -19.37
N GLN A 19 16.46 -0.81 -18.64
CA GLN A 19 16.23 -2.14 -19.22
C GLN A 19 14.91 -2.66 -18.69
N ASN A 20 13.87 -2.51 -19.51
CA ASN A 20 12.56 -3.17 -19.48
C ASN A 20 12.20 -3.88 -18.16
N PHE A 21 11.87 -3.08 -17.15
CA PHE A 21 10.95 -3.50 -16.10
C PHE A 21 9.60 -2.86 -16.40
N GLN A 22 8.80 -3.52 -17.24
CA GLN A 22 7.34 -3.32 -17.21
C GLN A 22 6.79 -4.12 -16.03
N SER A 23 6.96 -3.54 -14.85
CA SER A 23 6.08 -3.80 -13.71
C SER A 23 5.79 -2.44 -13.10
N SER A 24 4.99 -1.62 -13.81
CA SER A 24 4.46 -0.40 -13.23
C SER A 24 3.29 -0.80 -12.34
N THR A 25 3.58 -1.22 -11.12
CA THR A 25 2.58 -1.18 -10.06
C THR A 25 2.33 0.31 -9.75
N GLY A 26 1.33 0.88 -10.42
CA GLY A 26 0.89 2.26 -10.26
C GLY A 26 0.22 2.81 -11.52
N LEU A 27 -0.85 3.57 -11.34
CA LEU A 27 -1.55 4.31 -12.40
C LEU A 27 -0.59 5.13 -13.27
N THR A 28 -0.71 4.95 -14.59
CA THR A 28 0.03 5.72 -15.58
C THR A 28 -0.90 6.50 -16.49
N ILE A 29 -0.38 7.57 -17.09
CA ILE A 29 -1.09 8.40 -18.06
C ILE A 29 -0.24 8.55 -19.31
N ASP A 30 -0.86 8.41 -20.49
CA ASP A 30 -0.21 8.68 -21.77
C ASP A 30 -0.23 10.18 -22.13
N LYS A 31 0.54 10.54 -23.16
CA LYS A 31 0.66 11.93 -23.65
C LYS A 31 -0.62 12.49 -24.27
N ASN A 32 -1.66 11.67 -24.42
CA ASN A 32 -2.96 12.05 -24.96
C ASN A 32 -4.02 12.18 -23.86
N GLY A 33 -3.66 11.97 -22.58
CA GLY A 33 -4.56 12.01 -21.45
C GLY A 33 -5.27 10.69 -21.13
N GLY A 34 -4.80 9.58 -21.70
CA GLY A 34 -5.33 8.25 -21.47
C GLY A 34 -4.73 7.59 -20.24
N TYR A 35 -5.56 7.25 -19.25
CA TYR A 35 -5.14 6.54 -18.06
C TYR A 35 -5.10 5.02 -18.23
N HIS A 36 -4.08 4.38 -17.67
CA HIS A 36 -4.06 2.94 -17.38
C HIS A 36 -4.31 2.75 -15.89
N VAL A 37 -5.43 2.08 -15.58
CA VAL A 37 -5.94 1.91 -14.22
C VAL A 37 -5.96 0.43 -13.84
N VAL A 38 -5.57 0.13 -12.60
CA VAL A 38 -5.71 -1.18 -11.98
C VAL A 38 -6.88 -1.17 -10.99
N LEU A 39 -7.86 -2.02 -11.23
CA LEU A 39 -8.95 -2.31 -10.30
C LEU A 39 -8.78 -3.72 -9.75
N ALA A 40 -8.75 -3.88 -8.42
CA ALA A 40 -8.64 -5.19 -7.80
C ALA A 40 -9.73 -5.43 -6.76
N ILE A 41 -10.25 -6.64 -6.77
CA ILE A 41 -11.25 -7.12 -5.80
C ILE A 41 -10.51 -7.82 -4.66
N LYS A 42 -10.92 -7.55 -3.42
CA LYS A 42 -10.29 -8.12 -2.23
C LYS A 42 -10.37 -9.65 -2.24
N ASN A 43 -9.27 -10.31 -1.88
CA ASN A 43 -9.08 -11.76 -2.08
C ASN A 43 -10.10 -12.67 -1.36
N ASP A 44 -10.66 -12.22 -0.23
CA ASP A 44 -11.63 -12.94 0.59
C ASP A 44 -13.10 -12.59 0.26
N GLU A 45 -13.34 -11.79 -0.78
CA GLU A 45 -14.70 -11.45 -1.22
C GLU A 45 -15.42 -12.66 -1.79
N ALA A 46 -16.68 -12.84 -1.38
CA ALA A 46 -17.52 -13.90 -1.92
C ALA A 46 -17.69 -13.77 -3.44
N LYS A 47 -17.60 -14.88 -4.18
CA LYS A 47 -17.87 -14.89 -5.62
C LYS A 47 -19.32 -14.43 -5.90
N PRO A 48 -19.56 -13.45 -6.80
CA PRO A 48 -20.90 -13.09 -7.23
C PRO A 48 -21.60 -14.28 -7.90
N THR A 49 -22.93 -14.36 -7.77
CA THR A 49 -23.73 -15.43 -8.39
C THR A 49 -23.51 -15.52 -9.91
N HIS A 50 -23.36 -14.36 -10.56
CA HIS A 50 -23.11 -14.25 -12.00
C HIS A 50 -21.82 -13.45 -12.24
N VAL A 51 -20.67 -14.11 -12.06
CA VAL A 51 -19.34 -13.48 -12.14
C VAL A 51 -19.08 -12.77 -13.48
N ASP A 52 -19.50 -13.36 -14.60
CA ASP A 52 -19.31 -12.76 -15.93
C ASP A 52 -20.14 -11.47 -16.08
N THR A 53 -21.38 -11.48 -15.58
CA THR A 53 -22.23 -10.29 -15.55
C THR A 53 -21.62 -9.19 -14.69
N TYR A 54 -21.05 -9.54 -13.54
CA TYR A 54 -20.37 -8.59 -12.65
C TYR A 54 -19.14 -7.98 -13.31
N ILE A 55 -18.29 -8.79 -13.96
CA ILE A 55 -17.12 -8.30 -14.71
C ILE A 55 -17.55 -7.38 -15.86
N ASN A 56 -18.62 -7.74 -16.59
CA ASN A 56 -19.15 -6.92 -17.67
C ASN A 56 -19.72 -5.59 -17.15
N SER A 57 -20.36 -5.59 -15.99
CA SER A 57 -20.84 -4.38 -15.30
C SER A 57 -19.69 -3.42 -14.96
N ILE A 58 -18.56 -3.94 -14.47
CA ILE A 58 -17.33 -3.15 -14.26
C ILE A 58 -16.86 -2.54 -15.58
N LYS A 59 -16.71 -3.36 -16.64
CA LYS A 59 -16.25 -2.89 -17.96
C LYS A 59 -17.16 -1.78 -18.52
N GLN A 60 -18.48 -1.96 -18.43
CA GLN A 60 -19.47 -0.99 -18.91
C GLN A 60 -19.44 0.32 -18.10
N SER A 61 -19.29 0.20 -16.77
CA SER A 61 -19.17 1.37 -15.88
C SER A 61 -17.94 2.20 -16.20
N PHE A 62 -16.78 1.57 -16.43
CA PHE A 62 -15.55 2.26 -16.81
C PHE A 62 -15.55 2.77 -18.25
N ARG A 63 -16.23 2.09 -19.18
CA ARG A 63 -16.45 2.59 -20.55
C ARG A 63 -17.27 3.89 -20.52
N THR A 64 -18.32 3.92 -19.72
CA THR A 64 -19.17 5.11 -19.53
C THR A 64 -18.39 6.22 -18.82
N LEU A 65 -17.66 5.90 -17.74
CA LEU A 65 -16.78 6.82 -17.06
C LEU A 65 -15.77 7.46 -18.02
N SER A 66 -15.11 6.67 -18.87
CA SER A 66 -14.09 7.17 -19.81
C SER A 66 -14.63 8.28 -20.71
N GLY A 67 -15.80 8.04 -21.33
CA GLY A 67 -16.45 9.05 -22.19
C GLY A 67 -16.93 10.28 -21.40
N LYS A 68 -17.52 10.09 -20.22
CA LYS A 68 -18.03 11.18 -19.39
C LYS A 68 -16.92 12.01 -18.75
N MET A 69 -15.82 11.39 -18.35
CA MET A 69 -14.61 12.04 -17.85
C MET A 69 -14.03 12.95 -18.91
N TRP A 70 -13.96 12.49 -20.17
CA TRP A 70 -13.46 13.31 -21.27
C TRP A 70 -14.30 14.57 -21.48
N ILE A 71 -15.63 14.45 -21.47
CA ILE A 71 -16.53 15.61 -21.56
C ILE A 71 -16.33 16.54 -20.35
N ALA A 72 -16.37 16.00 -19.13
CA ALA A 72 -16.30 16.79 -17.89
C ALA A 72 -14.95 17.53 -17.73
N THR A 73 -13.89 17.02 -18.36
CA THR A 73 -12.53 17.57 -18.31
C THR A 73 -12.16 18.37 -19.56
N ARG A 74 -13.15 18.79 -20.36
CA ARG A 74 -12.95 19.58 -21.59
C ARG A 74 -11.98 18.90 -22.55
N GLU A 75 -12.23 17.63 -22.80
CA GLU A 75 -11.53 16.79 -23.76
C GLU A 75 -10.09 16.42 -23.38
N SER A 76 -9.79 16.45 -22.08
CA SER A 76 -8.41 16.29 -21.59
C SER A 76 -8.09 14.87 -21.14
N PHE A 77 -9.02 14.18 -20.48
CA PHE A 77 -8.73 12.90 -19.82
C PHE A 77 -9.75 11.81 -20.12
N TYR A 78 -9.29 10.57 -20.20
CA TYR A 78 -10.14 9.39 -20.39
C TYR A 78 -9.46 8.14 -19.82
N ILE A 79 -10.20 7.04 -19.68
CA ILE A 79 -9.61 5.74 -19.31
C ILE A 79 -9.27 4.98 -20.59
N ALA A 80 -7.97 4.74 -20.82
CA ALA A 80 -7.44 4.04 -21.99
C ALA A 80 -7.34 2.53 -21.76
N LYS A 81 -6.86 2.11 -20.59
CA LYS A 81 -6.72 0.70 -20.20
C LYS A 81 -7.23 0.48 -18.78
N LEU A 82 -7.94 -0.63 -18.58
CA LEU A 82 -8.38 -1.11 -17.28
C LEU A 82 -7.95 -2.56 -17.08
N ASP A 83 -7.11 -2.80 -16.08
CA ASP A 83 -6.77 -4.15 -15.62
C ASP A 83 -7.68 -4.51 -14.45
N ILE A 84 -8.50 -5.56 -14.62
CA ILE A 84 -9.43 -6.07 -13.61
C ILE A 84 -8.80 -7.30 -12.98
N ILE A 85 -8.45 -7.18 -11.71
CA ILE A 85 -7.80 -8.24 -10.93
C ILE A 85 -8.85 -8.93 -10.05
N LEU A 86 -9.06 -10.22 -10.33
CA LEU A 86 -10.02 -11.06 -9.63
C LEU A 86 -9.34 -11.90 -8.54
N PRO A 87 -10.08 -12.31 -7.49
CA PRO A 87 -9.58 -13.27 -6.50
C PRO A 87 -9.44 -14.66 -7.11
N GLN A 88 -8.36 -15.37 -6.78
CA GLN A 88 -8.17 -16.78 -7.18
C GLN A 88 -9.29 -17.69 -6.68
N SER A 89 -9.90 -17.36 -5.53
CA SER A 89 -11.02 -18.08 -4.93
C SER A 89 -12.29 -18.08 -5.79
N TRP A 90 -12.36 -17.23 -6.83
CA TRP A 90 -13.49 -17.21 -7.74
C TRP A 90 -13.39 -18.25 -8.85
N GLU A 91 -12.23 -18.92 -9.01
CA GLU A 91 -12.01 -19.99 -9.99
C GLU A 91 -12.39 -19.56 -11.43
N VAL A 92 -12.00 -18.33 -11.81
CA VAL A 92 -12.20 -17.79 -13.15
C VAL A 92 -10.92 -18.00 -13.97
N GLU A 93 -11.05 -18.30 -15.26
CA GLU A 93 -9.90 -18.36 -16.16
C GLU A 93 -9.29 -16.96 -16.36
N GLY A 94 -7.97 -16.85 -16.27
CA GLY A 94 -7.26 -15.60 -16.51
C GLY A 94 -5.76 -15.75 -16.30
N ASN A 95 -5.01 -14.75 -16.75
CA ASN A 95 -3.57 -14.70 -16.54
C ASN A 95 -3.29 -14.46 -15.05
N LEU A 96 -2.38 -15.24 -14.48
CA LEU A 96 -1.92 -15.02 -13.11
C LEU A 96 -1.07 -13.76 -13.03
N THR A 97 -1.27 -12.97 -11.98
CA THR A 97 -0.51 -11.75 -11.71
C THR A 97 -0.14 -11.63 -10.24
N LEU A 98 0.91 -10.87 -9.96
CA LEU A 98 1.30 -10.48 -8.59
C LEU A 98 0.56 -9.22 -8.12
N VAL A 99 -0.07 -8.49 -9.05
CA VAL A 99 -0.90 -7.34 -8.70
C VAL A 99 -2.07 -7.82 -7.85
N SER A 100 -2.32 -7.13 -6.75
CA SER A 100 -3.33 -7.49 -5.76
C SER A 100 -4.06 -6.27 -5.22
N TYR A 101 -5.09 -6.52 -4.42
CA TYR A 101 -5.91 -5.49 -3.78
C TYR A 101 -5.11 -4.38 -3.08
N PRO A 102 -4.10 -4.65 -2.22
CA PRO A 102 -3.29 -3.60 -1.59
C PRO A 102 -2.47 -2.74 -2.56
N THR A 103 -2.15 -3.26 -3.75
CA THR A 103 -1.32 -2.55 -4.76
C THR A 103 -2.13 -1.85 -5.84
N ALA A 104 -3.46 -2.01 -5.85
CA ALA A 104 -4.32 -1.46 -6.89
C ALA A 104 -4.71 0.00 -6.62
N ASP A 105 -4.94 0.74 -7.72
CA ASP A 105 -5.41 2.13 -7.71
C ASP A 105 -6.86 2.21 -7.21
N ILE A 106 -7.68 1.25 -7.65
CA ILE A 106 -9.08 1.11 -7.27
C ILE A 106 -9.28 -0.25 -6.61
N ARG A 107 -9.83 -0.23 -5.42
CA ARG A 107 -10.01 -1.37 -4.53
C ARG A 107 -11.49 -1.62 -4.33
N VAL A 108 -11.90 -2.88 -4.46
CA VAL A 108 -13.32 -3.26 -4.33
C VAL A 108 -13.49 -4.24 -3.18
N SER A 109 -14.33 -3.87 -2.21
CA SER A 109 -14.67 -4.73 -1.08
C SER A 109 -16.09 -4.48 -0.56
N SER A 110 -16.59 -5.40 0.27
CA SER A 110 -17.85 -5.28 1.00
C SER A 110 -17.70 -4.52 2.33
N ALA A 111 -16.50 -3.98 2.63
CA ALA A 111 -16.22 -3.33 3.91
C ALA A 111 -16.88 -1.95 4.06
N ASN A 112 -17.02 -1.23 2.94
CA ASN A 112 -17.60 0.11 2.92
C ASN A 112 -18.96 0.09 2.20
N LYS A 113 -19.89 0.93 2.67
CA LYS A 113 -21.19 1.14 2.02
C LYS A 113 -21.14 2.19 0.90
N PHE A 114 -20.15 3.08 0.95
CA PHE A 114 -20.00 4.21 0.05
C PHE A 114 -18.56 4.30 -0.45
N PRO A 115 -18.31 4.89 -1.64
CA PRO A 115 -16.97 5.16 -2.12
C PRO A 115 -16.15 5.97 -1.11
N TYR A 116 -14.88 5.62 -0.99
CA TYR A 116 -13.91 6.27 -0.13
C TYR A 116 -12.62 6.55 -0.90
N VAL A 117 -11.90 7.59 -0.52
CA VAL A 117 -10.60 7.96 -1.11
C VAL A 117 -9.61 8.20 0.01
N GLU A 118 -8.50 7.48 -0.02
CA GLU A 118 -7.34 7.80 0.81
C GLU A 118 -6.49 8.83 0.07
N ASN A 119 -6.60 10.10 0.45
CA ASN A 119 -5.76 11.17 -0.06
C ASN A 119 -5.39 12.14 1.06
N ASN A 120 -4.15 12.04 1.54
CA ASN A 120 -3.57 12.90 2.57
C ASN A 120 -2.69 14.03 1.98
N ASN A 121 -2.66 14.17 0.66
CA ASN A 121 -1.82 15.15 -0.02
C ASN A 121 -2.55 16.50 -0.19
N LEU A 122 -1.78 17.53 -0.59
CA LEU A 122 -2.32 18.84 -0.91
C LEU A 122 -3.16 18.79 -2.19
N CYS A 123 -3.89 19.87 -2.47
CA CYS A 123 -4.60 20.01 -3.74
C CYS A 123 -3.66 19.87 -4.93
N ASP A 124 -4.18 19.42 -6.08
CA ASP A 124 -3.46 19.13 -7.33
C ASP A 124 -2.50 17.92 -7.30
N LEU A 125 -2.41 17.22 -6.15
CA LEU A 125 -1.60 16.02 -5.99
C LEU A 125 -2.47 14.75 -5.88
N PRO A 126 -1.99 13.62 -6.43
CA PRO A 126 -2.69 12.35 -6.34
C PRO A 126 -2.67 11.77 -4.92
N GLY A 127 -3.68 10.99 -4.55
CA GLY A 127 -3.78 10.20 -3.33
C GLY A 127 -3.27 8.77 -3.51
N ASP A 128 -3.58 7.91 -2.53
CA ASP A 128 -3.07 6.55 -2.45
C ASP A 128 -3.97 5.55 -3.21
N PHE A 129 -5.27 5.53 -2.93
CA PHE A 129 -6.23 4.63 -3.59
C PHE A 129 -7.69 5.08 -3.43
N ILE A 130 -8.56 4.53 -4.29
CA ILE A 130 -10.02 4.59 -4.16
C ILE A 130 -10.51 3.25 -3.62
N GLU A 131 -11.42 3.27 -2.64
CA GLU A 131 -12.15 2.10 -2.18
C GLU A 131 -13.61 2.20 -2.62
N LEU A 132 -14.10 1.21 -3.36
CA LEU A 132 -15.46 1.14 -3.88
C LEU A 132 -16.23 0.00 -3.22
N PRO A 133 -17.53 0.21 -2.94
CA PRO A 133 -18.37 -0.83 -2.39
C PRO A 133 -18.63 -1.89 -3.48
N LYS A 134 -18.47 -3.17 -3.15
CA LYS A 134 -18.62 -4.27 -4.12
C LYS A 134 -19.95 -4.26 -4.87
N ASN A 135 -21.03 -3.92 -4.18
CA ASN A 135 -22.38 -3.88 -4.74
C ASN A 135 -22.61 -2.74 -5.75
N LEU A 136 -21.65 -1.83 -5.93
CA LEU A 136 -21.68 -0.79 -6.97
C LEU A 136 -21.86 -1.39 -8.38
N PHE A 137 -21.37 -2.61 -8.59
CA PHE A 137 -21.41 -3.27 -9.90
C PHE A 137 -22.47 -4.38 -9.99
N ASP A 138 -23.29 -4.56 -8.95
CA ASP A 138 -24.38 -5.56 -8.98
C ASP A 138 -25.56 -5.08 -9.85
N ASN A 139 -25.80 -3.77 -9.94
CA ASN A 139 -26.84 -3.13 -10.75
C ASN A 139 -26.34 -1.82 -11.38
N GLU A 140 -26.92 -1.41 -12.51
CA GLU A 140 -26.59 -0.12 -13.16
C GLU A 140 -27.20 1.10 -12.44
N ASP A 141 -28.26 0.88 -11.64
CA ASP A 141 -28.92 1.91 -10.84
C ASP A 141 -28.49 1.78 -9.37
N THR A 142 -27.67 2.71 -8.89
CA THR A 142 -27.24 2.73 -7.47
C THR A 142 -28.22 3.45 -6.55
N GLY A 143 -29.43 3.75 -7.05
CA GLY A 143 -30.48 4.43 -6.29
C GLY A 143 -30.05 5.83 -5.87
N ASP A 144 -29.96 6.07 -4.57
CA ASP A 144 -29.67 7.40 -4.00
C ASP A 144 -28.27 7.95 -4.34
N LEU A 145 -27.35 7.10 -4.81
CA LEU A 145 -25.99 7.49 -5.20
C LEU A 145 -25.90 8.14 -6.60
N GLY A 146 -26.92 7.97 -7.44
CA GLY A 146 -26.98 8.51 -8.80
C GLY A 146 -26.28 7.64 -9.85
N ASP A 147 -26.01 8.20 -11.03
CA ASP A 147 -25.40 7.42 -12.12
C ASP A 147 -24.01 6.86 -11.73
N ASN A 148 -23.74 5.58 -12.03
CA ASN A 148 -22.48 4.91 -11.70
C ASN A 148 -21.23 5.69 -12.13
N TRP A 149 -21.26 6.33 -13.29
CA TRP A 149 -20.11 7.10 -13.78
C TRP A 149 -19.80 8.32 -12.89
N LYS A 150 -20.80 8.92 -12.24
CA LYS A 150 -20.60 10.04 -11.31
C LYS A 150 -20.07 9.54 -9.97
N VAL A 151 -20.59 8.41 -9.50
CA VAL A 151 -20.10 7.70 -8.31
C VAL A 151 -18.63 7.29 -8.45
N LEU A 152 -18.16 7.08 -9.68
CA LEU A 152 -16.75 6.84 -9.99
C LEU A 152 -15.94 8.13 -10.20
N LEU A 153 -16.49 9.13 -10.90
CA LEU A 153 -15.75 10.35 -11.26
C LEU A 153 -15.51 11.30 -10.07
N VAL A 154 -16.45 11.39 -9.13
CA VAL A 154 -16.29 12.22 -7.92
C VAL A 154 -15.10 11.76 -7.06
N PRO A 155 -15.01 10.48 -6.65
CA PRO A 155 -13.82 10.01 -5.93
C PRO A 155 -12.57 10.03 -6.81
N TRP A 156 -12.68 9.85 -8.13
CA TRP A 156 -11.53 10.03 -9.03
C TRP A 156 -10.96 11.45 -8.97
N ALA A 157 -11.82 12.48 -8.99
CA ALA A 157 -11.36 13.87 -8.91
C ALA A 157 -10.59 14.14 -7.61
N ARG A 158 -11.06 13.56 -6.51
CA ARG A 158 -10.37 13.61 -5.22
C ARG A 158 -9.08 12.79 -5.19
N TYR A 159 -9.09 11.61 -5.79
CA TYR A 159 -7.96 10.69 -5.83
C TYR A 159 -6.85 11.21 -6.74
N ARG A 160 -7.13 11.53 -8.00
CA ARG A 160 -6.06 11.79 -8.98
C ARG A 160 -5.68 13.26 -9.11
N TRP A 161 -6.67 14.15 -9.00
CA TRP A 161 -6.46 15.59 -9.21
C TRP A 161 -6.40 16.37 -7.90
N GLY A 162 -6.51 15.72 -6.73
CA GLY A 162 -6.48 16.39 -5.44
C GLY A 162 -7.59 17.44 -5.27
N ALA A 163 -8.75 17.20 -5.88
CA ALA A 163 -9.91 18.08 -5.74
C ALA A 163 -10.72 17.74 -4.49
N TYR A 164 -11.42 18.72 -3.95
CA TYR A 164 -12.30 18.57 -2.80
C TYR A 164 -13.73 18.98 -3.13
N GLU A 165 -14.65 18.68 -2.22
CA GLU A 165 -16.04 19.05 -2.35
C GLU A 165 -16.19 20.58 -2.45
N GLU A 166 -16.94 21.02 -3.45
CA GLU A 166 -17.30 22.44 -3.67
C GLU A 166 -18.57 22.82 -2.92
N HIS A 167 -18.85 22.14 -1.81
CA HIS A 167 -19.97 22.43 -0.93
C HIS A 167 -19.61 22.22 0.54
N GLY A 168 -20.39 22.86 1.41
CA GLY A 168 -20.39 22.55 2.84
C GLY A 168 -21.12 21.25 3.15
N ALA A 169 -21.14 20.81 4.41
CA ALA A 169 -21.86 19.61 4.84
C ALA A 169 -22.81 19.93 6.00
N PRO A 170 -23.99 19.27 6.08
CA PRO A 170 -24.86 19.42 7.24
C PRO A 170 -24.10 19.02 8.50
N GLY A 171 -24.07 19.91 9.49
CA GLY A 171 -23.48 19.67 10.81
C GLY A 171 -22.00 19.98 10.91
N ASP A 172 -21.36 20.33 9.81
CA ASP A 172 -19.97 20.76 9.79
C ASP A 172 -19.87 22.25 10.13
N LYS A 173 -19.32 22.57 11.30
CA LYS A 173 -19.15 23.96 11.74
C LYS A 173 -18.06 24.71 10.99
N GLN A 174 -17.08 23.99 10.43
CA GLN A 174 -15.98 24.58 9.68
C GLN A 174 -16.37 24.83 8.23
N PHE A 175 -17.15 23.91 7.65
CA PHE A 175 -17.65 23.96 6.28
C PHE A 175 -19.19 23.87 6.29
N PRO A 176 -19.90 24.91 6.76
CA PRO A 176 -21.34 24.86 6.97
C PRO A 176 -22.11 24.67 5.67
N TYR A 177 -23.18 23.87 5.70
CA TYR A 177 -24.00 23.62 4.51
C TYR A 177 -24.73 24.86 3.98
N PHE A 178 -25.02 25.84 4.83
CA PHE A 178 -25.66 27.10 4.45
C PHE A 178 -24.78 28.29 4.83
N VAL A 179 -24.80 29.31 3.99
CA VAL A 179 -24.12 30.58 4.21
C VAL A 179 -25.09 31.72 3.98
N ARG A 180 -24.85 32.81 4.69
CA ARG A 180 -25.62 34.04 4.53
C ARG A 180 -25.13 34.77 3.29
N ASP A 181 -26.01 34.97 2.33
CA ASP A 181 -25.73 35.83 1.19
C ASP A 181 -25.81 37.29 1.64
N VAL A 182 -24.64 37.94 1.68
CA VAL A 182 -24.50 39.36 2.07
C VAL A 182 -24.56 40.30 0.87
N THR A 183 -24.77 39.77 -0.34
CA THR A 183 -24.89 40.55 -1.59
C THR A 183 -26.35 40.78 -1.99
N ALA A 184 -27.31 40.15 -1.30
CA ALA A 184 -28.73 40.44 -1.46
C ALA A 184 -29.01 41.91 -1.11
N VAL A 185 -29.55 42.64 -2.08
CA VAL A 185 -29.84 44.09 -2.01
C VAL A 185 -31.11 44.37 -1.20
N ASP A 186 -31.93 43.34 -0.95
CA ASP A 186 -33.13 43.41 -0.13
C ASP A 186 -32.74 43.27 1.36
N ASP A 187 -33.29 44.10 2.24
CA ASP A 187 -32.94 44.29 3.67
C ASP A 187 -33.06 43.04 4.59
N GLU A 188 -33.18 41.82 4.06
CA GLU A 188 -33.27 40.56 4.78
C GLU A 188 -32.14 39.60 4.35
N PRO A 189 -31.28 39.13 5.28
CA PRO A 189 -30.21 38.20 4.94
C PRO A 189 -30.77 36.84 4.46
N LYS A 190 -30.58 36.53 3.18
CA LYS A 190 -30.99 35.25 2.59
C LYS A 190 -29.96 34.16 2.88
N TRP A 191 -30.41 33.04 3.47
CA TRP A 191 -29.59 31.84 3.60
C TRP A 191 -29.65 31.02 2.31
N VAL A 192 -28.48 30.67 1.78
CA VAL A 192 -28.35 29.90 0.54
C VAL A 192 -27.45 28.69 0.75
N PRO A 193 -27.64 27.59 -0.01
CA PRO A 193 -26.72 26.46 0.01
C PRO A 193 -25.29 26.93 -0.27
N ASN A 194 -24.38 26.59 0.63
CA ASN A 194 -22.95 26.79 0.47
C ASN A 194 -22.43 25.75 -0.52
N GLY A 195 -22.41 26.12 -1.78
CA GLY A 195 -21.68 25.35 -2.76
C GLY A 195 -21.73 25.95 -4.16
N CYS A 196 -20.94 25.34 -5.05
CA CYS A 196 -20.85 25.78 -6.42
C CYS A 196 -21.94 25.17 -7.29
N THR A 197 -22.60 26.00 -8.08
CA THR A 197 -23.42 25.59 -9.21
C THR A 197 -23.35 26.64 -10.33
N ASN A 198 -23.72 26.28 -11.56
CA ASN A 198 -23.97 27.28 -12.61
C ASN A 198 -25.38 27.92 -12.52
N GLY A 199 -26.22 27.49 -11.57
CA GLY A 199 -27.63 27.88 -11.45
C GLY A 199 -28.02 28.60 -10.15
N ASP A 200 -27.03 28.95 -9.33
CA ASP A 200 -27.08 29.45 -7.96
C ASP A 200 -28.45 29.90 -7.43
N ASP A 201 -28.84 31.16 -7.69
CA ASP A 201 -29.95 31.82 -7.00
C ASP A 201 -31.34 31.39 -7.48
N LYS A 202 -31.39 30.44 -8.41
CA LYS A 202 -32.62 29.98 -9.08
C LYS A 202 -32.93 28.51 -8.80
N LEU A 203 -32.15 27.86 -7.92
CA LEU A 203 -32.42 26.47 -7.58
C LEU A 203 -33.79 26.33 -6.92
N VAL A 204 -34.65 25.53 -7.55
CA VAL A 204 -35.97 25.18 -7.02
C VAL A 204 -35.85 23.86 -6.26
N GLY A 205 -36.36 23.79 -5.03
CA GLY A 205 -36.25 22.58 -4.23
C GLY A 205 -36.89 22.72 -2.85
N ALA A 206 -36.60 21.76 -1.98
CA ALA A 206 -37.13 21.72 -0.62
C ALA A 206 -36.01 21.61 0.42
N TYR A 207 -36.23 22.20 1.58
CA TYR A 207 -35.35 22.07 2.75
C TYR A 207 -35.89 20.97 3.66
N LYS A 208 -35.05 19.95 3.93
CA LYS A 208 -35.39 18.84 4.81
C LYS A 208 -34.21 18.45 5.70
N ASN A 209 -34.50 18.01 6.90
CA ASN A 209 -33.53 17.32 7.75
C ASN A 209 -33.16 15.96 7.16
N LEU A 210 -32.11 15.34 7.68
CA LEU A 210 -31.66 14.00 7.24
C LEU A 210 -32.70 12.90 7.48
N ASP A 211 -33.65 13.10 8.39
CA ASP A 211 -34.79 12.21 8.63
C ASP A 211 -35.98 12.46 7.68
N GLY A 212 -35.87 13.43 6.79
CA GLY A 212 -36.89 13.80 5.80
C GLY A 212 -37.93 14.83 6.27
N THR A 213 -37.89 15.25 7.54
CA THR A 213 -38.78 16.30 8.06
C THR A 213 -38.44 17.67 7.47
N PRO A 214 -39.41 18.58 7.23
CA PRO A 214 -39.12 19.94 6.78
C PRO A 214 -38.23 20.68 7.79
N CYS A 215 -37.29 21.48 7.29
CA CYS A 215 -36.41 22.34 8.11
C CYS A 215 -36.36 23.76 7.55
N ASP A 216 -35.94 24.70 8.38
CA ASP A 216 -35.75 26.09 8.01
C ASP A 216 -34.25 26.45 8.12
N PRO A 217 -33.55 26.74 7.01
CA PRO A 217 -32.14 27.08 7.03
C PRO A 217 -31.83 28.40 7.76
N THR A 218 -32.85 29.19 8.12
CA THR A 218 -32.72 30.47 8.82
C THR A 218 -32.84 30.36 10.34
N SER A 219 -33.30 29.23 10.86
CA SER A 219 -33.49 29.01 12.29
C SER A 219 -32.14 28.91 13.01
N THR A 220 -31.89 29.80 13.96
CA THR A 220 -30.61 29.93 14.69
C THR A 220 -30.46 28.92 15.83
N SER A 221 -31.32 27.90 15.90
CA SER A 221 -31.18 26.86 16.91
C SER A 221 -30.11 25.86 16.48
N ASP A 222 -29.22 25.46 17.40
CA ASP A 222 -28.19 24.42 17.17
C ASP A 222 -28.77 23.04 16.75
N LEU A 223 -30.10 22.93 16.60
CA LEU A 223 -30.85 21.77 16.13
C LEU A 223 -30.91 21.65 14.59
N ASP A 224 -30.62 22.73 13.83
CA ASP A 224 -30.64 22.71 12.35
C ASP A 224 -29.31 22.26 11.70
N LEU A 225 -28.41 21.67 12.49
CA LEU A 225 -27.19 21.01 12.00
C LEU A 225 -27.48 19.84 11.02
N THR A 226 -28.73 19.42 10.85
CA THR A 226 -29.10 18.34 9.91
C THR A 226 -29.88 18.81 8.69
N CYS A 227 -30.18 20.11 8.60
CA CYS A 227 -30.95 20.67 7.49
C CYS A 227 -30.14 20.61 6.18
N ARG A 228 -30.78 20.19 5.09
CA ARG A 228 -30.19 20.06 3.76
C ARG A 228 -31.17 20.52 2.69
N PHE A 229 -30.63 21.09 1.61
CA PHE A 229 -31.38 21.43 0.42
C PHE A 229 -31.43 20.24 -0.55
N TYR A 230 -32.64 19.88 -0.96
CA TYR A 230 -32.92 18.83 -1.93
C TYR A 230 -33.45 19.49 -3.21
N PRO A 231 -32.62 19.61 -4.26
CA PRO A 231 -33.04 20.23 -5.52
C PRO A 231 -34.10 19.37 -6.22
N ASP A 232 -35.12 20.01 -6.79
CA ASP A 232 -36.08 19.36 -7.68
C ASP A 232 -35.41 19.08 -9.02
N LYS A 233 -35.27 17.80 -9.39
CA LYS A 233 -34.59 17.39 -10.62
C LYS A 233 -35.26 17.96 -11.89
N SER A 234 -36.58 18.10 -11.91
CA SER A 234 -37.35 18.55 -13.08
C SER A 234 -37.34 20.06 -13.25
N ALA A 235 -37.25 20.80 -12.14
CA ALA A 235 -37.21 22.26 -12.17
C ALA A 235 -35.80 22.82 -12.46
N ASN A 236 -34.74 22.03 -12.27
CA ASN A 236 -33.34 22.46 -12.36
C ASN A 236 -32.59 21.91 -13.59
N VAL A 237 -33.27 21.64 -14.70
CA VAL A 237 -32.68 21.01 -15.91
C VAL A 237 -31.51 21.78 -16.54
N ASN A 238 -31.39 23.09 -16.28
CA ASN A 238 -30.30 23.93 -16.79
C ASN A 238 -29.06 23.96 -15.87
N VAL A 239 -29.10 23.25 -14.74
CA VAL A 239 -27.99 23.17 -13.78
C VAL A 239 -27.05 22.04 -14.21
N THR A 240 -25.89 22.40 -14.77
CA THR A 240 -24.91 21.48 -15.35
C THR A 240 -23.68 21.28 -14.46
N SER A 241 -23.43 22.16 -13.49
CA SER A 241 -22.34 22.07 -12.53
C SER A 241 -22.84 22.33 -11.09
N SER A 242 -22.15 21.86 -10.04
CA SER A 242 -20.89 21.10 -10.04
C SER A 242 -21.09 19.61 -9.79
N LEU A 243 -20.31 18.78 -10.52
CA LEU A 243 -20.08 17.38 -10.17
C LEU A 243 -19.53 17.22 -8.73
N MET A 244 -18.81 18.20 -8.20
CA MET A 244 -18.33 18.17 -6.81
C MET A 244 -19.35 18.78 -5.83
N HIS A 245 -20.65 18.84 -6.16
CA HIS A 245 -21.73 19.25 -5.25
C HIS A 245 -23.02 18.44 -5.46
N PHE A 246 -23.70 18.62 -6.60
CA PHE A 246 -24.99 17.99 -6.88
C PHE A 246 -24.86 16.87 -7.92
N HIS A 247 -23.85 16.02 -7.80
CA HIS A 247 -23.61 14.94 -8.77
C HIS A 247 -24.82 14.04 -9.00
N PHE A 248 -25.64 13.78 -7.98
CA PHE A 248 -26.84 12.95 -8.08
C PHE A 248 -27.94 13.52 -9.01
N MET A 249 -27.83 14.77 -9.49
CA MET A 249 -28.76 15.34 -10.46
C MET A 249 -28.38 14.96 -11.89
N ASP A 250 -29.36 14.48 -12.66
CA ASP A 250 -29.16 13.96 -14.02
C ASP A 250 -28.55 15.02 -14.96
N SER A 251 -28.95 16.28 -14.81
CA SER A 251 -28.45 17.43 -15.60
C SER A 251 -27.01 17.82 -15.31
N VAL A 252 -26.43 17.40 -14.18
CA VAL A 252 -25.06 17.77 -13.79
C VAL A 252 -24.05 16.85 -14.46
N TYR A 253 -23.15 17.44 -15.24
CA TYR A 253 -22.07 16.71 -15.93
C TYR A 253 -20.73 17.47 -16.01
N GLU A 254 -20.65 18.68 -15.45
CA GLU A 254 -19.47 19.54 -15.49
C GLU A 254 -18.95 19.85 -14.08
N PHE A 255 -17.63 20.05 -13.97
CA PHE A 255 -17.05 20.71 -12.79
C PHE A 255 -17.26 22.21 -12.87
N CYS A 256 -17.34 22.88 -11.72
CA CYS A 256 -17.24 24.34 -11.73
C CYS A 256 -15.86 24.78 -12.22
N ASN A 257 -15.85 25.91 -12.90
CA ASN A 257 -14.65 26.55 -13.44
C ASN A 257 -14.49 27.96 -12.88
N ALA A 258 -13.44 28.66 -13.28
CA ALA A 258 -13.13 30.01 -12.81
C ALA A 258 -14.29 31.02 -12.90
N THR A 259 -15.23 30.83 -13.84
CA THR A 259 -16.40 31.71 -14.04
C THR A 259 -17.58 31.33 -13.14
N THR A 260 -17.83 30.03 -12.95
CA THR A 260 -18.99 29.55 -12.15
C THR A 260 -18.66 29.39 -10.66
N HIS A 261 -17.38 29.38 -10.31
CA HIS A 261 -16.92 29.07 -8.95
C HIS A 261 -17.13 30.21 -7.96
N LYS A 262 -17.66 29.87 -6.78
CA LYS A 262 -17.84 30.80 -5.67
C LYS A 262 -16.59 30.82 -4.80
N LYS A 263 -15.68 31.76 -5.07
CA LYS A 263 -14.39 31.87 -4.34
C LYS A 263 -14.51 32.35 -2.89
N ASN A 264 -15.65 32.95 -2.52
CA ASN A 264 -15.81 33.65 -1.23
C ASN A 264 -16.64 32.87 -0.19
N VAL A 265 -16.92 31.58 -0.44
CA VAL A 265 -17.70 30.74 0.49
C VAL A 265 -16.82 29.66 1.15
N PRO A 266 -17.05 29.30 2.42
CA PRO A 266 -16.23 28.33 3.15
C PRO A 266 -16.51 26.89 2.69
N THR A 267 -15.82 26.43 1.66
CA THR A 267 -15.83 25.02 1.20
C THR A 267 -14.45 24.40 1.40
N LYS A 268 -14.37 23.06 1.45
CA LYS A 268 -13.07 22.37 1.52
C LYS A 268 -12.19 22.70 0.32
N GLN A 269 -12.79 22.73 -0.87
CA GLN A 269 -12.09 23.17 -2.09
C GLN A 269 -11.49 24.57 -1.94
N ASN A 270 -12.24 25.54 -1.42
CA ASN A 270 -11.70 26.90 -1.26
C ASN A 270 -10.59 26.99 -0.22
N VAL A 271 -10.79 26.34 0.93
CA VAL A 271 -9.84 26.41 2.05
C VAL A 271 -8.55 25.66 1.74
N TYR A 272 -8.62 24.50 1.08
CA TYR A 272 -7.45 23.67 0.82
C TYR A 272 -6.75 24.01 -0.50
N CYS A 273 -7.47 24.54 -1.49
CA CYS A 273 -6.95 24.75 -2.85
C CYS A 273 -6.81 26.24 -3.21
N ASP A 274 -6.53 27.11 -2.24
CA ASP A 274 -6.31 28.55 -2.46
C ASP A 274 -7.44 29.23 -3.27
N ASN A 275 -8.69 28.86 -2.98
CA ASN A 275 -9.90 29.36 -3.67
C ASN A 275 -9.96 29.07 -5.18
N LYS A 276 -9.19 28.10 -5.68
CA LYS A 276 -9.33 27.58 -7.04
C LYS A 276 -10.58 26.73 -7.15
N SER A 277 -11.27 26.85 -8.28
CA SER A 277 -12.31 25.90 -8.68
C SER A 277 -11.73 24.50 -8.90
N VAL A 278 -12.59 23.48 -8.89
CA VAL A 278 -12.16 22.11 -9.21
C VAL A 278 -11.52 22.06 -10.60
N MET A 279 -12.07 22.72 -11.61
CA MET A 279 -11.46 22.74 -12.94
C MET A 279 -10.09 23.45 -12.95
N GLU A 280 -9.92 24.56 -12.22
CA GLU A 280 -8.60 25.21 -12.07
C GLU A 280 -7.58 24.30 -11.36
N THR A 281 -8.01 23.48 -10.40
CA THR A 281 -7.17 22.47 -9.74
C THR A 281 -6.77 21.37 -10.73
N ILE A 282 -7.71 20.85 -11.53
CA ILE A 282 -7.42 19.85 -12.57
C ILE A 282 -6.43 20.41 -13.60
N GLU A 283 -6.64 21.62 -14.10
CA GLU A 283 -5.76 22.30 -15.07
C GLU A 283 -4.36 22.60 -14.48
N SER A 284 -4.25 22.69 -13.15
CA SER A 284 -2.97 22.86 -12.44
C SER A 284 -2.20 21.54 -12.22
N SER A 285 -2.87 20.39 -12.36
CA SER A 285 -2.30 19.09 -12.00
C SER A 285 -1.09 18.69 -12.87
N PRO A 286 -0.18 17.84 -12.35
CA PRO A 286 0.91 17.27 -13.14
C PRO A 286 0.42 16.53 -14.40
N ASP A 287 -0.72 15.85 -14.30
CA ASP A 287 -1.32 15.10 -15.41
C ASP A 287 -1.71 16.00 -16.57
N PHE A 288 -2.34 17.15 -16.27
CA PHE A 288 -2.77 18.08 -17.30
C PHE A 288 -1.57 18.67 -18.04
N LYS A 289 -0.50 18.94 -17.31
CA LYS A 289 0.78 19.41 -17.87
C LYS A 289 1.51 18.35 -18.70
N ALA A 290 1.22 17.06 -18.48
CA ALA A 290 1.82 15.95 -19.22
C ALA A 290 1.13 15.67 -20.57
N ILE A 291 -0.05 16.26 -20.82
CA ILE A 291 -0.74 16.14 -22.10
C ILE A 291 0.03 16.93 -23.16
N GLU A 292 0.47 16.24 -24.22
CA GLU A 292 1.13 16.85 -25.38
C GLU A 292 0.19 16.92 -26.59
N ASN A 293 -0.74 15.96 -26.73
CA ASN A 293 -1.67 15.91 -27.84
C ASN A 293 -3.12 15.87 -27.33
N LYS A 294 -4.00 16.63 -27.96
CA LYS A 294 -5.45 16.51 -27.72
C LYS A 294 -6.05 15.52 -28.70
N ASN A 295 -6.69 14.48 -28.17
CA ASN A 295 -7.50 13.58 -28.98
C ASN A 295 -8.82 14.27 -29.37
N THR A 296 -9.25 14.07 -30.61
CA THR A 296 -10.55 14.59 -31.11
C THR A 296 -11.72 13.63 -30.81
N TYR A 297 -11.43 12.45 -30.29
CA TYR A 297 -12.41 11.43 -29.88
C TYR A 297 -11.84 10.60 -28.72
N VAL A 298 -12.71 9.96 -27.95
CA VAL A 298 -12.30 9.03 -26.88
C VAL A 298 -11.98 7.67 -27.49
N PRO A 299 -10.74 7.17 -27.40
CA PRO A 299 -10.41 5.81 -27.83
C PRO A 299 -11.24 4.75 -27.10
N GLU A 300 -11.41 3.58 -27.72
CA GLU A 300 -12.07 2.47 -27.05
C GLU A 300 -11.25 1.97 -25.85
N LEU A 301 -11.92 1.79 -24.71
CA LEU A 301 -11.34 1.26 -23.49
C LEU A 301 -10.84 -0.17 -23.72
N GLN A 302 -9.54 -0.39 -23.51
CA GLN A 302 -8.95 -1.72 -23.45
C GLN A 302 -9.14 -2.32 -22.05
N THR A 303 -9.56 -3.58 -21.97
CA THR A 303 -9.77 -4.26 -20.69
C THR A 303 -9.02 -5.58 -20.66
N GLU A 304 -8.27 -5.83 -19.59
CA GLU A 304 -7.62 -7.10 -19.33
C GLU A 304 -8.16 -7.68 -18.02
N VAL A 305 -8.43 -9.00 -18.00
CA VAL A 305 -8.86 -9.70 -16.79
C VAL A 305 -7.74 -10.65 -16.38
N SER A 306 -7.27 -10.48 -15.16
CA SER A 306 -6.23 -11.31 -14.56
C SER A 306 -6.68 -11.78 -13.19
N VAL A 307 -5.98 -12.79 -12.66
CA VAL A 307 -6.28 -13.35 -11.35
C VAL A 307 -5.09 -13.14 -10.44
N SER A 308 -5.33 -12.54 -9.26
CA SER A 308 -4.27 -12.35 -8.26
C SER A 308 -3.80 -13.71 -7.77
N ALA A 309 -2.50 -13.95 -7.84
CA ALA A 309 -1.91 -15.16 -7.30
C ALA A 309 -2.21 -15.29 -5.80
N SER A 310 -2.40 -16.54 -5.35
CA SER A 310 -2.86 -16.83 -3.99
C SER A 310 -1.79 -17.43 -3.08
N LYS A 311 -0.59 -17.68 -3.63
CA LYS A 311 0.55 -18.23 -2.90
C LYS A 311 1.43 -17.11 -2.37
N PRO A 312 1.97 -17.24 -1.14
CA PRO A 312 2.98 -16.31 -0.64
C PRO A 312 4.22 -16.33 -1.56
N PRO A 313 5.01 -15.25 -1.64
CA PRO A 313 6.28 -15.27 -2.36
C PRO A 313 7.40 -15.97 -1.58
N LEU A 314 8.42 -16.43 -2.29
CA LEU A 314 9.71 -16.86 -1.75
C LEU A 314 10.82 -15.93 -2.27
N TYR A 315 11.46 -15.19 -1.37
CA TYR A 315 12.62 -14.37 -1.71
C TYR A 315 13.91 -15.07 -1.27
N ILE A 316 14.76 -15.43 -2.23
CA ILE A 316 16.02 -16.12 -1.99
C ILE A 316 17.11 -15.08 -1.80
N LEU A 317 17.78 -15.09 -0.65
CA LEU A 317 18.95 -14.28 -0.38
C LEU A 317 20.20 -15.15 -0.42
N LEU A 318 21.11 -14.81 -1.33
CA LEU A 318 22.35 -15.55 -1.55
C LEU A 318 23.56 -14.76 -1.05
N ASP A 319 24.39 -15.45 -0.27
CA ASP A 319 25.77 -15.05 -0.04
C ASP A 319 26.63 -15.22 -1.30
N ASN A 320 27.75 -14.51 -1.35
CA ASN A 320 28.83 -14.72 -2.30
C ASN A 320 30.20 -14.86 -1.64
N GLY A 321 30.28 -14.75 -0.32
CA GLY A 321 31.51 -14.82 0.43
C GLY A 321 32.09 -16.23 0.50
N LEU A 322 33.42 -16.28 0.56
CA LEU A 322 34.16 -17.49 0.91
C LEU A 322 33.96 -17.84 2.40
N ALA A 323 33.74 -19.13 2.69
CA ALA A 323 33.77 -19.66 4.06
C ALA A 323 35.19 -19.59 4.68
N ASP A 324 36.22 -19.81 3.84
CA ASP A 324 37.67 -19.74 4.12
C ASP A 324 38.46 -19.88 2.78
N ASN A 325 39.79 -20.11 2.84
CA ASN A 325 40.62 -20.36 1.63
C ASN A 325 40.19 -21.59 0.79
N ASN A 326 39.36 -22.49 1.35
CA ASN A 326 38.70 -23.62 0.68
C ASN A 326 37.18 -23.41 0.51
N GLY A 327 36.69 -22.19 0.78
CA GLY A 327 35.28 -21.83 0.88
C GLY A 327 34.47 -21.99 -0.41
N ALA A 328 35.15 -22.03 -1.56
CA ALA A 328 34.53 -22.41 -2.82
C ALA A 328 33.89 -23.81 -2.73
N SER A 329 34.44 -24.74 -1.94
CA SER A 329 33.89 -26.10 -1.83
C SER A 329 32.48 -26.19 -1.25
N VAL A 330 32.07 -25.27 -0.37
CA VAL A 330 30.71 -25.27 0.19
C VAL A 330 29.75 -24.58 -0.76
N LEU A 331 30.13 -23.42 -1.30
CA LEU A 331 29.35 -22.74 -2.34
C LEU A 331 29.13 -23.65 -3.56
N ASN A 332 30.18 -24.35 -4.01
CA ASN A 332 30.13 -25.32 -5.11
C ASN A 332 29.29 -26.57 -4.82
N GLN A 333 28.91 -26.83 -3.57
CA GLN A 333 27.94 -27.89 -3.24
C GLN A 333 26.52 -27.34 -3.16
N VAL A 334 26.33 -26.22 -2.46
CA VAL A 334 25.01 -25.62 -2.21
C VAL A 334 24.38 -25.09 -3.50
N ILE A 335 25.15 -24.36 -4.32
CA ILE A 335 24.63 -23.71 -5.52
C ILE A 335 24.10 -24.70 -6.56
N PRO A 336 24.81 -25.79 -6.93
CA PRO A 336 24.26 -26.78 -7.87
C PRO A 336 23.01 -27.49 -7.35
N ILE A 337 22.93 -27.75 -6.03
CA ILE A 337 21.73 -28.36 -5.44
C ILE A 337 20.54 -27.42 -5.54
N LEU A 338 20.73 -26.16 -5.16
CA LEU A 338 19.68 -25.15 -5.19
C LEU A 338 19.22 -24.86 -6.63
N GLY A 339 20.17 -24.69 -7.56
CA GLY A 339 19.88 -24.47 -8.96
C GLY A 339 19.16 -25.65 -9.60
N LYS A 340 19.60 -26.89 -9.32
CA LYS A 340 18.92 -28.10 -9.79
C LYS A 340 17.51 -28.22 -9.21
N PHE A 341 17.34 -27.94 -7.92
CA PHE A 341 16.03 -27.98 -7.27
C PHE A 341 15.03 -27.06 -7.97
N PHE A 342 15.35 -25.77 -8.15
CA PHE A 342 14.44 -24.85 -8.86
C PHE A 342 14.27 -25.20 -10.34
N ASN A 343 15.27 -25.78 -10.98
CA ASN A 343 15.16 -26.27 -12.36
C ASN A 343 14.24 -27.49 -12.48
N ASP A 344 14.20 -28.36 -11.47
CA ASP A 344 13.42 -29.60 -11.51
C ASP A 344 11.96 -29.40 -11.07
N ILE A 345 11.62 -28.25 -10.45
CA ILE A 345 10.22 -27.92 -10.11
C ILE A 345 9.36 -27.89 -11.38
N ASP A 346 8.37 -28.76 -11.44
CA ASP A 346 7.26 -28.64 -12.38
C ASP A 346 6.40 -27.44 -11.99
N THR A 347 6.29 -26.44 -12.87
CA THR A 347 5.54 -25.20 -12.64
C THR A 347 4.10 -25.27 -13.19
N THR A 348 3.54 -26.47 -13.26
CA THR A 348 2.13 -26.72 -13.57
C THR A 348 1.37 -27.16 -12.29
N GLY A 349 0.06 -27.41 -12.40
CA GLY A 349 -0.75 -27.87 -11.27
C GLY A 349 -0.65 -26.96 -10.04
N ASP A 350 -0.29 -27.54 -8.90
CA ASP A 350 -0.19 -26.84 -7.60
C ASP A 350 0.95 -25.81 -7.53
N HIS A 351 1.93 -25.91 -8.44
CA HIS A 351 3.12 -25.04 -8.48
C HIS A 351 3.04 -23.94 -9.55
N LYS A 352 1.91 -23.84 -10.27
CA LYS A 352 1.72 -22.80 -11.30
C LYS A 352 1.77 -21.37 -10.75
N GLU A 353 1.49 -21.21 -9.45
CA GLU A 353 1.44 -19.94 -8.72
C GLU A 353 2.69 -19.67 -7.88
N LEU A 354 3.75 -20.49 -7.97
CA LEU A 354 4.96 -20.22 -7.21
C LEU A 354 5.57 -18.89 -7.67
N ILE A 355 5.87 -18.02 -6.70
CA ILE A 355 6.43 -16.68 -6.91
C ILE A 355 7.82 -16.65 -6.28
N VAL A 356 8.85 -16.45 -7.09
CA VAL A 356 10.24 -16.49 -6.64
C VAL A 356 10.98 -15.22 -7.05
N GLY A 357 11.77 -14.68 -6.13
CA GLY A 357 12.71 -13.59 -6.37
C GLY A 357 14.08 -13.97 -5.81
N VAL A 358 15.13 -13.35 -6.32
CA VAL A 358 16.51 -13.64 -5.91
C VAL A 358 17.26 -12.33 -5.68
N GLY A 359 17.93 -12.24 -4.54
CA GLY A 359 18.79 -11.13 -4.17
C GLY A 359 20.13 -11.61 -3.62
N GLU A 360 21.10 -10.72 -3.63
CA GLU A 360 22.42 -10.92 -3.04
C GLU A 360 22.59 -10.02 -1.82
N PHE A 361 23.31 -10.53 -0.81
CA PHE A 361 23.57 -9.77 0.41
C PHE A 361 24.25 -8.43 0.14
N PRO A 362 23.88 -7.38 0.88
CA PRO A 362 24.64 -6.14 0.89
C PRO A 362 26.08 -6.35 1.35
N THR A 363 27.02 -5.68 0.70
CA THR A 363 28.45 -5.68 1.04
C THR A 363 28.94 -4.24 1.23
N GLU A 364 30.20 -4.06 1.63
CA GLU A 364 30.83 -2.73 1.65
C GLU A 364 30.78 -2.07 0.25
N GLU A 365 30.93 -2.87 -0.81
CA GLU A 365 30.92 -2.39 -2.20
C GLU A 365 29.52 -1.92 -2.64
N THR A 366 28.47 -2.63 -2.23
CA THR A 366 27.08 -2.24 -2.55
C THR A 366 26.55 -1.14 -1.64
N LYS A 367 27.41 -0.55 -0.79
CA LYS A 367 27.06 0.51 0.16
C LYS A 367 25.86 0.12 1.05
N GLN A 368 25.82 -1.16 1.48
CA GLN A 368 24.75 -1.69 2.35
C GLN A 368 23.35 -1.76 1.69
N TYR A 369 23.26 -1.78 0.37
CA TYR A 369 22.01 -2.13 -0.32
C TYR A 369 22.04 -3.56 -0.84
N LEU A 370 20.91 -4.26 -0.67
CA LEU A 370 20.63 -5.55 -1.27
C LEU A 370 20.68 -5.37 -2.78
N LYS A 371 21.39 -6.27 -3.46
CA LYS A 371 21.47 -6.28 -4.92
C LYS A 371 20.41 -7.22 -5.48
N PRO A 372 19.31 -6.72 -6.07
CA PRO A 372 18.32 -7.60 -6.68
C PRO A 372 18.94 -8.27 -7.92
N LEU A 373 18.81 -9.60 -8.02
CA LEU A 373 19.25 -10.38 -9.17
C LEU A 373 18.07 -10.77 -10.05
N VAL A 374 16.96 -11.15 -9.42
CA VAL A 374 15.69 -11.48 -10.08
C VAL A 374 14.57 -10.84 -9.25
N PRO A 375 13.67 -10.05 -9.86
CA PRO A 375 12.50 -9.51 -9.15
C PRO A 375 11.58 -10.65 -8.67
N LEU A 376 10.68 -10.35 -7.73
CA LEU A 376 9.57 -11.24 -7.46
C LEU A 376 8.71 -11.38 -8.71
N GLY A 377 8.45 -12.62 -9.13
CA GLY A 377 7.57 -12.94 -10.24
C GLY A 377 7.23 -14.42 -10.27
N LEU A 378 6.28 -14.80 -11.12
CA LEU A 378 5.90 -16.21 -11.28
C LEU A 378 7.11 -17.03 -11.74
N LEU A 379 7.40 -18.11 -11.04
CA LEU A 379 8.50 -19.01 -11.36
C LEU A 379 8.31 -19.60 -12.77
N SER A 380 7.08 -19.89 -13.18
CA SER A 380 6.75 -20.35 -14.54
C SER A 380 7.22 -19.39 -15.64
N GLN A 381 7.34 -18.10 -15.36
CA GLN A 381 7.79 -17.07 -16.30
C GLN A 381 9.28 -16.76 -16.15
N ASN A 382 9.81 -16.86 -14.93
CA ASN A 382 11.18 -16.43 -14.59
C ASN A 382 12.16 -17.58 -14.28
N LYS A 383 11.78 -18.84 -14.56
CA LYS A 383 12.55 -20.03 -14.15
C LYS A 383 14.02 -19.97 -14.55
N ASP A 384 14.30 -19.68 -15.81
CA ASP A 384 15.68 -19.60 -16.31
C ASP A 384 16.46 -18.47 -15.64
N ALA A 385 15.83 -17.31 -15.41
CA ALA A 385 16.45 -16.20 -14.72
C ALA A 385 16.80 -16.55 -13.27
N VAL A 386 15.90 -17.23 -12.55
CA VAL A 386 16.13 -17.72 -11.18
C VAL A 386 17.27 -18.73 -11.16
N VAL A 387 17.24 -19.75 -12.01
CA VAL A 387 18.26 -20.80 -12.08
C VAL A 387 19.63 -20.21 -12.46
N ASN A 388 19.68 -19.28 -13.41
CA ASN A 388 20.92 -18.61 -13.81
C ASN A 388 21.46 -17.69 -12.71
N ALA A 389 20.59 -16.95 -12.01
CA ALA A 389 21.00 -16.10 -10.89
C ALA A 389 21.58 -16.93 -9.74
N ILE A 390 21.03 -18.12 -9.49
CA ILE A 390 21.57 -19.07 -8.50
C ILE A 390 22.86 -19.70 -9.00
N GLY A 391 22.94 -20.13 -10.26
CA GLY A 391 24.07 -20.90 -10.80
C GLY A 391 25.32 -20.07 -11.10
N ASN A 392 25.16 -18.81 -11.53
CA ASN A 392 26.27 -17.94 -11.93
C ASN A 392 26.92 -17.23 -10.73
N ARG A 393 27.32 -17.99 -9.71
CA ARG A 393 27.92 -17.46 -8.48
C ARG A 393 29.39 -17.80 -8.44
N ASN A 394 30.21 -16.75 -8.41
CA ASN A 394 31.65 -16.86 -8.19
C ASN A 394 31.93 -16.51 -6.74
N ALA A 395 32.72 -17.34 -6.06
CA ALA A 395 33.09 -17.06 -4.69
C ALA A 395 34.00 -15.82 -4.62
N VAL A 396 33.65 -14.88 -3.76
CA VAL A 396 34.37 -13.62 -3.54
C VAL A 396 34.95 -13.61 -2.12
N ASN A 397 36.14 -13.05 -1.95
CA ASN A 397 36.68 -12.81 -0.62
C ASN A 397 36.06 -11.53 -0.04
N LEU A 398 35.07 -11.69 0.84
CA LEU A 398 34.33 -10.57 1.44
C LEU A 398 34.95 -10.18 2.79
N SER A 399 35.27 -8.89 2.96
CA SER A 399 35.63 -8.29 4.25
C SER A 399 34.48 -8.35 5.27
N GLY A 400 33.25 -8.26 4.77
CA GLY A 400 32.01 -8.46 5.50
C GLY A 400 30.78 -8.42 4.59
N ALA A 401 29.63 -8.77 5.15
CA ALA A 401 28.31 -8.63 4.53
C ALA A 401 27.31 -8.10 5.57
N ASP A 402 26.19 -7.53 5.14
CA ASP A 402 25.15 -7.02 6.05
C ASP A 402 23.88 -7.88 6.01
N PHE A 403 23.83 -8.86 6.90
CA PHE A 403 22.75 -9.84 6.95
C PHE A 403 21.43 -9.24 7.46
N GLY A 404 21.53 -8.32 8.41
CA GLY A 404 20.36 -7.69 9.01
C GLY A 404 19.64 -6.76 8.05
N VAL A 405 20.41 -5.96 7.30
CA VAL A 405 19.86 -5.13 6.22
C VAL A 405 19.31 -5.99 5.08
N ALA A 406 19.95 -7.12 4.74
CA ALA A 406 19.42 -8.03 3.71
C ALA A 406 18.01 -8.53 4.05
N LEU A 407 17.80 -8.98 5.30
CA LEU A 407 16.50 -9.46 5.77
C LEU A 407 15.45 -8.36 5.78
N GLN A 408 15.80 -7.15 6.23
CA GLN A 408 14.87 -6.02 6.24
C GLN A 408 14.48 -5.56 4.84
N GLN A 409 15.43 -5.49 3.92
CA GLN A 409 15.16 -5.07 2.53
C GLN A 409 14.38 -6.16 1.77
N ALA A 410 14.67 -7.45 1.99
CA ALA A 410 13.85 -8.54 1.45
C ALA A 410 12.41 -8.51 2.00
N ALA A 411 12.24 -8.24 3.29
CA ALA A 411 10.92 -8.07 3.89
C ALA A 411 10.14 -6.90 3.26
N ALA A 412 10.83 -5.77 3.01
CA ALA A 412 10.23 -4.63 2.33
C ALA A 412 9.82 -4.96 0.88
N ILE A 413 10.64 -5.71 0.14
CA ILE A 413 10.33 -6.17 -1.23
C ILE A 413 9.09 -7.07 -1.21
N ILE A 414 9.04 -8.05 -0.30
CA ILE A 414 7.86 -8.94 -0.13
C ILE A 414 6.62 -8.11 0.19
N LYS A 415 6.69 -7.20 1.16
CA LYS A 415 5.55 -6.37 1.55
C LYS A 415 5.01 -5.49 0.43
N ALA A 416 5.90 -4.98 -0.43
CA ALA A 416 5.53 -4.09 -1.54
C ALA A 416 4.91 -4.84 -2.73
N SER A 417 5.21 -6.13 -2.91
CA SER A 417 4.88 -6.86 -4.15
C SER A 417 4.14 -8.18 -3.92
N SER A 418 3.94 -8.61 -2.68
CA SER A 418 3.24 -9.86 -2.38
C SER A 418 1.75 -9.72 -2.71
N PRO A 419 1.15 -10.70 -3.41
CA PRO A 419 -0.28 -10.69 -3.69
C PRO A 419 -1.14 -11.11 -2.49
N VAL A 420 -0.50 -11.61 -1.42
CA VAL A 420 -1.13 -12.07 -0.19
C VAL A 420 -0.39 -11.54 1.05
N ASP A 421 -1.05 -11.57 2.20
CA ASP A 421 -0.41 -11.18 3.47
C ASP A 421 0.69 -12.17 3.87
N GLY A 422 1.93 -11.71 3.85
CA GLY A 422 3.10 -12.49 4.26
C GLY A 422 3.97 -12.99 3.10
N GLY A 423 4.93 -13.83 3.45
CA GLY A 423 5.91 -14.35 2.51
C GLY A 423 6.93 -15.26 3.17
N ASN A 424 7.93 -15.66 2.39
CA ASN A 424 9.00 -16.53 2.86
C ASN A 424 10.34 -15.96 2.40
N ILE A 425 11.36 -16.06 3.25
CA ILE A 425 12.73 -15.74 2.89
C ILE A 425 13.55 -17.03 3.00
N LEU A 426 14.24 -17.42 1.93
CA LEU A 426 15.28 -18.45 1.98
C LEU A 426 16.64 -17.76 2.05
N PHE A 427 17.24 -17.78 3.23
CA PHE A 427 18.51 -17.14 3.55
C PHE A 427 19.66 -18.15 3.46
N VAL A 428 20.51 -18.03 2.45
CA VAL A 428 21.60 -18.96 2.17
C VAL A 428 22.93 -18.29 2.49
N LYS A 429 23.48 -18.58 3.68
CA LYS A 429 24.76 -18.07 4.17
C LYS A 429 25.84 -19.14 4.11
N THR A 430 26.67 -19.06 3.08
CA THR A 430 27.79 -19.99 2.87
C THR A 430 29.11 -19.46 3.42
N SER A 431 29.23 -18.16 3.68
CA SER A 431 30.48 -17.55 4.12
C SER A 431 30.63 -17.42 5.64
N GLY A 432 31.88 -17.27 6.06
CA GLY A 432 32.23 -16.85 7.43
C GLY A 432 32.34 -15.33 7.57
N ALA A 433 31.86 -14.56 6.59
CA ALA A 433 31.95 -13.10 6.60
C ALA A 433 31.25 -12.53 7.85
N LYS A 434 31.88 -11.52 8.46
CA LYS A 434 31.30 -10.84 9.61
C LYS A 434 30.15 -9.94 9.16
N ASN A 435 29.16 -9.78 10.04
CA ASN A 435 28.16 -8.75 9.86
C ASN A 435 28.84 -7.38 9.98
N ILE A 436 28.73 -6.51 8.95
CA ILE A 436 29.43 -5.21 8.94
C ILE A 436 28.74 -4.19 9.86
N THR A 437 27.42 -4.27 10.02
CA THR A 437 26.65 -3.32 10.81
C THR A 437 26.08 -3.96 12.07
N ASP A 438 26.20 -3.26 13.20
CA ASP A 438 25.53 -3.63 14.47
C ASP A 438 24.11 -3.00 14.58
N PHE A 439 23.67 -2.23 13.59
CA PHE A 439 22.53 -1.31 13.71
C PHE A 439 21.14 -1.98 13.76
N SER A 440 20.98 -3.18 13.20
CA SER A 440 19.72 -3.92 13.34
C SER A 440 19.85 -4.93 14.47
N THR A 441 19.23 -4.63 15.62
CA THR A 441 19.08 -5.64 16.67
C THR A 441 18.28 -6.82 16.11
N GLU A 442 18.70 -8.04 16.43
CA GLU A 442 18.02 -9.27 15.99
C GLU A 442 16.54 -9.27 16.33
N LYS A 443 16.20 -8.69 17.50
CA LYS A 443 14.81 -8.50 17.92
C LYS A 443 14.02 -7.61 16.96
N LYS A 444 14.64 -6.55 16.39
CA LYS A 444 13.99 -5.70 15.39
C LYS A 444 13.72 -6.47 14.09
N ILE A 445 14.64 -7.32 13.66
CA ILE A 445 14.46 -8.17 12.48
C ILE A 445 13.31 -9.17 12.75
N GLU A 446 13.37 -9.90 13.86
CA GLU A 446 12.33 -10.83 14.29
C GLU A 446 10.95 -10.16 14.30
N LEU A 447 10.82 -9.01 14.97
CA LEU A 447 9.56 -8.26 15.05
C LEU A 447 9.08 -7.80 13.68
N THR A 448 9.99 -7.38 12.79
CA THR A 448 9.63 -6.96 11.42
C THR A 448 9.06 -8.14 10.64
N LEU A 449 9.76 -9.27 10.63
CA LEU A 449 9.34 -10.47 9.91
C LEU A 449 8.02 -11.01 10.47
N ARG A 450 7.86 -11.09 11.80
CA ARG A 450 6.62 -11.54 12.43
C ARG A 450 5.44 -10.61 12.15
N ARG A 451 5.64 -9.29 12.24
CA ARG A 451 4.61 -8.28 11.94
C ARG A 451 4.09 -8.42 10.51
N ASP A 452 5.01 -8.61 9.56
CA ASP A 452 4.68 -8.71 8.15
C ASP A 452 4.34 -10.16 7.73
N ASN A 453 4.17 -11.10 8.67
CA ASN A 453 3.86 -12.51 8.42
C ASN A 453 4.87 -13.22 7.47
N ILE A 454 6.16 -12.91 7.63
CA ILE A 454 7.24 -13.47 6.83
C ILE A 454 7.98 -14.56 7.61
N LYS A 455 8.04 -15.76 7.03
CA LYS A 455 8.79 -16.89 7.58
C LYS A 455 10.24 -16.87 7.10
N LEU A 456 11.19 -17.13 8.00
CA LEU A 456 12.60 -17.22 7.66
C LEU A 456 13.06 -18.69 7.61
N PHE A 457 13.49 -19.13 6.44
CA PHE A 457 14.18 -20.39 6.22
C PHE A 457 15.67 -20.12 6.04
N THR A 458 16.54 -20.71 6.84
CA THR A 458 17.98 -20.38 6.81
C THR A 458 18.87 -21.60 6.68
N LEU A 459 19.83 -21.52 5.76
CA LEU A 459 20.99 -22.39 5.66
C LEU A 459 22.22 -21.59 6.09
N GLU A 460 22.88 -22.01 7.18
CA GLU A 460 24.10 -21.37 7.65
C GLU A 460 25.26 -22.36 7.82
N ILE A 461 26.45 -21.93 7.41
CA ILE A 461 27.71 -22.61 7.73
C ILE A 461 28.35 -21.93 8.95
N VAL A 462 28.45 -22.67 10.05
CA VAL A 462 28.88 -22.16 11.36
C VAL A 462 30.35 -22.50 11.60
N ASP A 463 31.14 -21.50 12.01
CA ASP A 463 32.44 -21.73 12.65
C ASP A 463 32.20 -21.76 14.17
N MET A 464 32.41 -22.93 14.79
CA MET A 464 32.02 -23.23 16.18
C MET A 464 32.63 -22.28 17.22
N ALA A 465 33.64 -21.48 16.86
CA ALA A 465 34.30 -20.57 17.78
C ALA A 465 33.75 -19.12 17.80
N LYS A 466 32.91 -18.68 16.84
CA LYS A 466 32.62 -17.24 16.68
C LYS A 466 31.20 -16.83 16.26
N THR A 467 30.28 -17.76 16.02
CA THR A 467 28.97 -17.42 15.44
C THR A 467 27.89 -17.47 16.53
N ARG A 468 27.25 -16.33 16.83
CA ARG A 468 26.08 -16.29 17.71
C ARG A 468 24.92 -17.00 16.98
N GLN A 469 24.22 -17.91 17.66
CA GLN A 469 23.15 -18.80 17.11
C GLN A 469 21.84 -18.07 16.72
N ASN A 470 21.93 -16.84 16.23
CA ASN A 470 20.80 -15.92 16.28
C ASN A 470 19.85 -16.06 15.08
N LEU A 471 20.31 -16.56 13.93
CA LEU A 471 19.45 -16.85 12.77
C LEU A 471 18.51 -18.04 13.03
N VAL A 472 18.98 -19.08 13.73
CA VAL A 472 18.15 -20.24 14.12
C VAL A 472 17.00 -19.78 15.03
N LYS A 473 17.29 -18.88 15.96
CA LYS A 473 16.27 -18.28 16.84
C LYS A 473 15.22 -17.50 16.03
N ILE A 474 15.65 -16.60 15.14
CA ILE A 474 14.73 -15.80 14.32
C ILE A 474 13.88 -16.70 13.41
N ALA A 475 14.47 -17.72 12.78
CA ALA A 475 13.75 -18.71 11.99
C ALA A 475 12.65 -19.40 12.81
N THR A 476 12.98 -19.81 14.03
CA THR A 476 12.02 -20.46 14.95
C THR A 476 10.88 -19.49 15.35
N GLU A 477 11.19 -18.26 15.72
CA GLU A 477 10.21 -17.25 16.14
C GLU A 477 9.29 -16.79 14.99
N THR A 478 9.78 -16.88 13.75
CA THR A 478 9.00 -16.62 12.53
C THR A 478 8.30 -17.86 11.98
N GLN A 479 8.36 -19.01 12.68
CA GLN A 479 7.79 -20.30 12.25
C GLN A 479 8.36 -20.81 10.92
N GLY A 480 9.56 -20.40 10.56
CA GLY A 480 10.33 -21.05 9.51
C GLY A 480 11.19 -22.19 10.07
N ASP A 481 12.26 -22.52 9.36
CA ASP A 481 13.15 -23.62 9.71
C ASP A 481 14.61 -23.23 9.50
N ALA A 482 15.53 -23.90 10.17
CA ALA A 482 16.95 -23.57 10.11
C ALA A 482 17.81 -24.83 10.08
N ILE A 483 18.73 -24.87 9.13
CA ILE A 483 19.79 -25.87 9.07
C ILE A 483 21.14 -25.18 9.22
N ALA A 484 21.94 -25.67 10.17
CA ALA A 484 23.25 -25.14 10.49
C ALA A 484 24.27 -26.27 10.42
N TYR A 485 25.28 -26.12 9.55
CA TYR A 485 26.36 -27.10 9.43
C TYR A 485 27.62 -26.57 10.07
N SER A 486 28.26 -27.39 10.89
CA SER A 486 29.66 -27.17 11.24
C SER A 486 30.54 -27.45 10.03
N ARG A 487 31.74 -26.87 9.96
CA ARG A 487 32.71 -27.20 8.88
C ARG A 487 33.05 -28.69 8.82
N ALA A 488 33.00 -29.40 9.96
CA ALA A 488 33.29 -30.82 10.02
C ALA A 488 32.18 -31.68 9.40
N ASP A 489 30.94 -31.17 9.34
CA ASP A 489 29.75 -31.87 8.85
C ASP A 489 29.43 -31.60 7.38
N ARG A 490 30.34 -30.94 6.64
CA ARG A 490 30.10 -30.52 5.24
C ARG A 490 29.71 -31.64 4.28
N SER A 491 30.08 -32.89 4.59
CA SER A 491 29.71 -34.06 3.76
C SER A 491 28.23 -34.42 3.83
N LYS A 492 27.49 -33.94 4.83
CA LYS A 492 26.06 -34.17 5.00
C LYS A 492 25.19 -33.20 4.20
N ILE A 493 25.74 -32.02 3.87
CA ILE A 493 25.07 -30.94 3.15
C ILE A 493 24.31 -31.46 1.91
N PRO A 494 24.88 -32.29 1.03
CA PRO A 494 24.19 -32.64 -0.21
C PRO A 494 22.86 -33.38 -0.04
N THR A 495 22.76 -34.22 0.99
CA THR A 495 21.56 -35.03 1.26
C THR A 495 20.56 -34.24 2.09
N GLU A 496 21.00 -33.74 3.25
CA GLU A 496 20.13 -33.05 4.21
C GLU A 496 19.55 -31.76 3.65
N PHE A 497 20.34 -31.00 2.86
CA PHE A 497 19.84 -29.77 2.23
C PHE A 497 18.77 -30.05 1.17
N ARG A 498 18.91 -31.14 0.40
CA ARG A 498 17.90 -31.53 -0.59
C ARG A 498 16.58 -31.90 0.07
N GLU A 499 16.62 -32.77 1.08
CA GLU A 499 15.43 -33.17 1.84
C GLU A 499 14.74 -31.96 2.49
N TRP A 500 15.53 -31.00 2.97
CA TRP A 500 15.01 -29.76 3.55
C TRP A 500 14.35 -28.84 2.51
N LEU A 501 14.90 -28.73 1.30
CA LEU A 501 14.27 -27.95 0.21
C LEU A 501 12.92 -28.55 -0.23
N GLU A 502 12.79 -29.88 -0.27
CA GLU A 502 11.51 -30.55 -0.55
C GLU A 502 10.46 -30.25 0.53
N LYS A 503 10.87 -30.23 1.81
CA LYS A 503 10.00 -29.83 2.92
C LYS A 503 9.56 -28.37 2.79
N LEU A 504 10.49 -27.47 2.41
CA LEU A 504 10.20 -26.06 2.16
C LEU A 504 9.18 -25.92 1.03
N LEU A 505 9.31 -26.68 -0.08
CA LEU A 505 8.37 -26.65 -1.19
C LEU A 505 6.96 -27.07 -0.74
N ALA A 506 6.84 -28.14 0.05
CA ALA A 506 5.55 -28.61 0.54
C ALA A 506 4.86 -27.56 1.43
N GLU A 507 5.62 -26.86 2.27
CA GLU A 507 5.11 -25.77 3.09
C GLU A 507 4.71 -24.55 2.23
N TYR A 508 5.51 -24.24 1.22
CA TYR A 508 5.31 -23.14 0.28
C TYR A 508 4.07 -23.33 -0.60
N SER A 509 3.78 -24.58 -1.00
CA SER A 509 2.62 -24.96 -1.80
C SER A 509 1.32 -25.00 -0.99
N SER A 510 1.37 -24.91 0.34
CA SER A 510 0.18 -24.92 1.21
C SER A 510 -0.48 -23.54 1.30
N PRO A 511 -1.81 -23.42 1.40
CA PRO A 511 -2.48 -22.14 1.59
C PRO A 511 -2.00 -21.44 2.88
N PRO A 512 -1.81 -20.11 2.88
CA PRO A 512 -1.46 -19.39 4.09
C PRO A 512 -2.56 -19.60 5.14
N THR A 513 -2.18 -20.02 6.35
CA THR A 513 -3.12 -20.13 7.47
C THR A 513 -3.40 -18.72 7.98
N PRO A 514 -4.65 -18.20 7.93
CA PRO A 514 -4.94 -16.86 8.42
C PRO A 514 -4.67 -16.82 9.92
N LYS A 515 -3.65 -16.06 10.34
CA LYS A 515 -3.42 -15.78 11.75
C LYS A 515 -3.82 -14.34 12.04
N ARG A 516 -4.60 -14.16 13.10
CA ARG A 516 -4.93 -12.86 13.66
C ARG A 516 -3.64 -12.23 14.17
N VAL A 517 -3.04 -11.34 13.38
CA VAL A 517 -1.93 -10.50 13.83
C VAL A 517 -2.52 -9.45 14.77
N GLU A 518 -2.22 -9.54 16.07
CA GLU A 518 -2.36 -8.39 16.97
C GLU A 518 -1.39 -7.32 16.46
N ARG A 519 -1.90 -6.27 15.79
CA ARG A 519 -1.03 -5.19 15.30
C ARG A 519 -0.49 -4.47 16.54
N ILE A 520 0.83 -4.40 16.66
CA ILE A 520 1.47 -3.52 17.64
C ILE A 520 2.06 -2.35 16.85
N ALA A 521 1.55 -1.15 17.11
CA ALA A 521 2.12 0.09 16.58
C ALA A 521 3.23 0.55 17.52
N TYR A 522 4.42 0.80 16.97
CA TYR A 522 5.59 1.31 17.69
C TYR A 522 6.03 2.63 17.07
N SER A 523 6.29 3.65 17.90
CA SER A 523 7.13 4.79 17.52
C SER A 523 8.28 4.96 18.52
N ASP A 524 9.47 5.22 17.99
CA ASP A 524 10.70 5.50 18.74
C ASP A 524 11.09 6.95 18.45
N THR A 525 11.08 7.79 19.49
CA THR A 525 11.44 9.21 19.39
C THR A 525 12.39 9.59 20.51
N GLU A 526 13.45 10.30 20.15
CA GLU A 526 14.49 10.74 21.07
C GLU A 526 14.38 12.25 21.26
N PHE A 527 14.09 12.68 22.49
CA PHE A 527 13.97 14.10 22.84
C PHE A 527 14.74 14.36 24.14
N ASN A 528 15.66 15.32 24.14
CA ASN A 528 16.51 15.66 25.30
C ASN A 528 17.15 14.44 26.00
N ASN A 529 17.90 13.61 25.26
CA ASN A 529 18.59 12.41 25.79
C ASN A 529 17.67 11.39 26.50
N THR A 530 16.35 11.50 26.29
CA THR A 530 15.35 10.58 26.83
C THR A 530 14.65 9.92 25.65
N ARG A 531 14.64 8.57 25.63
CA ARG A 531 13.88 7.80 24.63
C ARG A 531 12.46 7.60 25.09
N TYR A 532 11.53 7.89 24.19
CA TYR A 532 10.11 7.63 24.38
C TYR A 532 9.70 6.51 23.43
N VAL A 533 9.17 5.43 24.01
CA VAL A 533 8.60 4.30 23.28
C VAL A 533 7.09 4.37 23.43
N TYR A 534 6.38 4.60 22.34
CA TYR A 534 4.92 4.55 22.32
C TYR A 534 4.46 3.18 21.83
N ILE A 535 3.59 2.53 22.60
CA ILE A 535 2.93 1.27 22.24
C ILE A 535 1.43 1.55 22.12
N GLY A 536 0.90 1.54 20.89
CA GLY A 536 -0.53 1.67 20.63
C GLY A 536 -1.27 0.37 20.89
N SER A 537 -2.35 0.44 21.68
CA SER A 537 -3.21 -0.69 22.07
C SER A 537 -3.89 -1.41 20.89
N LEU A 538 -3.89 -2.75 20.94
CA LEU A 538 -4.90 -3.62 20.32
C LEU A 538 -5.16 -4.82 21.24
N ASN A 539 -6.45 -5.12 21.43
CA ASN A 539 -7.08 -6.21 22.20
C ASN A 539 -6.11 -7.20 22.89
N THR A 540 -5.90 -7.00 24.19
CA THR A 540 -5.03 -7.82 25.02
C THR A 540 -5.63 -9.19 25.32
N VAL A 541 -5.06 -10.26 24.75
CA VAL A 541 -5.03 -11.57 25.42
C VAL A 541 -3.58 -12.07 25.45
N GLY A 542 -2.95 -11.92 26.62
CA GLY A 542 -1.80 -12.74 27.01
C GLY A 542 -0.43 -12.31 26.49
N TRP A 543 0.11 -11.20 27.01
CA TRP A 543 1.55 -10.95 27.01
C TRP A 543 2.03 -10.73 28.44
N ASP A 544 3.16 -11.34 28.81
CA ASP A 544 3.86 -11.11 30.06
C ASP A 544 4.76 -9.86 29.89
N LEU A 545 4.44 -8.78 30.62
CA LEU A 545 5.14 -7.49 30.59
C LEU A 545 6.65 -7.59 30.88
N LYS A 546 7.12 -8.73 31.39
CA LYS A 546 8.53 -9.01 31.66
C LYS A 546 9.39 -9.06 30.39
N GLU A 547 8.86 -9.53 29.26
CA GLU A 547 9.60 -9.64 27.99
C GLU A 547 9.91 -8.27 27.34
N LEU A 548 9.15 -7.22 27.69
CA LEU A 548 9.35 -5.85 27.20
C LEU A 548 10.49 -5.11 27.92
N CYS A 549 10.74 -5.39 29.21
CA CYS A 549 11.84 -4.75 29.97
C CYS A 549 13.24 -5.25 29.50
N ASP A 550 13.36 -6.44 28.91
CA ASP A 550 14.64 -7.00 28.44
C ASP A 550 15.12 -6.43 27.08
N VAL A 551 14.25 -5.76 26.33
CA VAL A 551 14.52 -5.26 24.96
C VAL A 551 15.63 -4.19 24.91
N HIS A 552 15.90 -3.49 26.02
CA HIS A 552 16.69 -2.27 25.95
C HIS A 552 18.00 -2.23 26.75
N SER A 553 18.28 -3.11 27.72
CA SER A 553 19.48 -2.96 28.59
C SER A 553 19.66 -1.54 29.19
N ILE A 554 18.58 -0.74 29.23
CA ILE A 554 18.59 0.66 29.68
C ILE A 554 18.29 0.68 31.18
N HIS A 555 19.20 1.23 31.98
CA HIS A 555 19.08 1.37 33.44
C HIS A 555 18.17 2.52 33.88
N SER A 556 17.07 2.82 33.17
CA SER A 556 16.19 3.94 33.52
C SER A 556 14.72 3.56 33.66
N ARG A 557 14.03 4.27 34.57
CA ARG A 557 12.63 4.07 34.96
C ARG A 557 11.69 4.31 33.78
N PHE A 558 10.65 3.48 33.67
CA PHE A 558 9.53 3.66 32.75
C PHE A 558 8.27 4.03 33.53
N ASP A 559 7.49 4.99 33.01
CA ASP A 559 6.11 5.28 33.42
C ASP A 559 5.16 4.88 32.28
N LEU A 560 4.14 4.07 32.60
CA LEU A 560 3.11 3.64 31.66
C LEU A 560 1.84 4.50 31.86
N PHE A 561 1.37 5.16 30.81
CA PHE A 561 0.06 5.83 30.79
C PHE A 561 -0.92 5.07 29.91
N GLY A 562 -1.96 4.49 30.51
CA GLY A 562 -3.08 3.87 29.80
C GLY A 562 -4.27 4.82 29.69
N HIS A 563 -4.82 4.98 28.49
CA HIS A 563 -6.17 5.52 28.30
C HIS A 563 -7.19 4.42 28.62
N ASN A 564 -7.49 4.24 29.91
CA ASN A 564 -8.78 3.87 30.50
C ASN A 564 -8.57 3.52 31.97
N ASN A 565 -9.48 4.01 32.81
CA ASN A 565 -9.45 4.02 34.28
C ASN A 565 -8.97 2.70 34.92
N PHE A 566 -7.76 2.68 35.48
CA PHE A 566 -7.36 2.15 36.80
C PHE A 566 -5.83 2.31 36.95
N PRO A 567 -5.30 3.04 37.95
CA PRO A 567 -3.85 3.17 38.14
C PRO A 567 -3.35 1.97 38.96
N THR A 568 -2.52 1.12 38.36
CA THR A 568 -1.55 0.33 39.13
C THR A 568 -0.16 0.61 38.59
N LEU A 569 0.61 1.40 39.34
CA LEU A 569 2.05 1.55 39.17
C LEU A 569 2.71 0.19 39.42
N LYS A 570 3.42 -0.35 38.42
CA LYS A 570 4.35 -1.47 38.61
C LYS A 570 5.73 -1.03 38.13
N HIS A 571 6.72 -1.09 39.02
CA HIS A 571 8.12 -0.76 38.74
C HIS A 571 8.90 -2.01 38.28
N CYS A 572 9.73 -1.88 37.24
CA CYS A 572 10.80 -2.84 36.93
C CYS A 572 11.95 -2.57 37.93
N ASP A 573 12.04 -3.35 39.01
CA ASP A 573 13.10 -3.24 40.03
C ASP A 573 14.14 -4.36 39.81
N ALA A 574 15.31 -4.03 39.27
CA ALA A 574 16.47 -4.91 39.24
C ALA A 574 17.58 -4.26 40.08
N ARG A 575 17.69 -4.63 41.36
CA ARG A 575 18.86 -4.28 42.19
C ARG A 575 19.93 -5.37 42.05
N PRO A 576 21.21 -5.02 41.81
CA PRO A 576 22.31 -5.96 42.00
C PRO A 576 22.45 -6.31 43.49
N GLN A 577 22.69 -7.58 43.80
CA GLN A 577 23.06 -8.02 45.15
C GLN A 577 24.44 -7.47 45.51
N GLY A 578 24.51 -6.64 46.55
CA GLY A 578 25.75 -6.29 47.24
C GLY A 578 25.87 -4.81 47.56
N TRP A 579 26.20 -4.52 48.82
CA TRP A 579 26.56 -3.23 49.44
C TRP A 579 25.44 -2.42 50.12
N GLY A 580 25.44 -2.47 51.46
CA GLY A 580 25.39 -1.28 52.32
C GLY A 580 24.03 -0.74 52.76
N LYS A 581 23.86 -0.56 54.07
CA LYS A 581 22.68 -0.02 54.79
C LYS A 581 22.27 1.42 54.40
N PRO A 582 21.05 1.86 54.75
CA PRO A 582 20.46 3.11 54.27
C PRO A 582 20.90 4.34 55.10
N PHE A 583 21.00 5.48 54.43
CA PHE A 583 20.98 6.80 55.08
C PHE A 583 19.78 7.62 54.60
N SER A 584 19.28 8.41 55.54
CA SER A 584 17.97 9.05 55.66
C SER A 584 17.68 10.23 54.73
N GLU A 585 16.38 10.42 54.54
CA GLU A 585 15.61 11.63 54.18
C GLU A 585 16.36 12.98 54.16
N HIS A 586 16.21 13.70 53.04
CA HIS A 586 15.58 15.02 53.00
C HIS A 586 15.01 15.34 51.62
#